data_AF-A0A7C3XYT7-F1
#
_entry.id   AF-A0A7C3XYT7-F1
#
_cell.length_a   1.000
_cell.length_b   1.000
_cell.length_c   1.000
_cell.angle_alpha   90.00
_cell.angle_beta   90.00
_cell.angle_gamma   90.00
#
_symmetry.space_group_name_H-M   'P 1'
#
loop_
_entity.id
_entity.type
_entity.pdbx_description
1 polymer ?
#
loop_
_entity_poly.entity_id
_entity_poly.type
_entity_poly.pdbx_seq_one_letter_code
_entity_poly.pdbx_strand_id
1 'polypeptide(L)'
;MPLFIDFNDLLRATLEEESGNEGYIGLAPDGGRYHVVVPVDRQIARGVKAGLRSSDETPFGGYTGWHYFCCPGFPRPRDFDRDETERRRRRQARINARRLKAWAAERGIEVEILGSGEKERIG
;
A
#
# COMPACT_ATOMS: atom_id res chain seq x y z
N MET A 1 17.43 10.64 7.04
CA MET A 1 17.42 9.25 7.57
C MET A 1 16.23 8.57 6.92
N PRO A 2 16.40 7.38 6.32
CA PRO A 2 15.30 6.73 5.63
C PRO A 2 14.19 6.34 6.61
N LEU A 3 12.96 6.45 6.12
CA LEU A 3 11.77 5.90 6.76
C LEU A 3 11.70 4.41 6.47
N PHE A 4 11.76 3.60 7.52
CA PHE A 4 11.69 2.15 7.39
C PHE A 4 10.24 1.65 7.46
N ILE A 5 9.82 0.87 6.47
CA ILE A 5 8.47 0.31 6.36
C ILE A 5 8.56 -1.21 6.34
N ASP A 6 7.72 -1.89 7.12
CA ASP A 6 7.69 -3.35 7.16
C ASP A 6 7.03 -3.91 5.89
N PHE A 7 7.63 -4.93 5.27
CA PHE A 7 7.03 -5.60 4.12
C PHE A 7 5.69 -6.26 4.44
N ASN A 8 5.46 -6.72 5.67
CA ASN A 8 4.17 -7.25 6.10
C ASN A 8 3.07 -6.20 6.10
N ASP A 9 3.41 -4.93 6.33
CA ASP A 9 2.46 -3.83 6.21
C ASP A 9 2.07 -3.56 4.75
N LEU A 10 3.02 -3.68 3.84
CA LEU A 10 2.75 -3.67 2.40
C LEU A 10 1.90 -4.88 1.98
N LEU A 11 2.16 -6.07 2.51
CA LEU A 11 1.33 -7.25 2.27
C LEU A 11 -0.10 -7.00 2.76
N ARG A 12 -0.25 -6.45 3.96
CA ARG A 12 -1.55 -6.13 4.56
C ARG A 12 -2.34 -5.15 3.68
N ALA A 13 -1.69 -4.11 3.15
CA ALA A 13 -2.30 -3.13 2.25
C ALA A 13 -2.53 -3.66 0.80
N THR A 14 -1.89 -4.75 0.41
CA THR A 14 -2.05 -5.37 -0.92
C THR A 14 -3.22 -6.35 -0.91
N LEU A 15 -4.40 -5.86 -1.29
CA LEU A 15 -5.68 -6.60 -1.30
C LEU A 15 -6.00 -7.22 -2.68
N GLU A 16 -6.98 -8.11 -2.74
CA GLU A 16 -7.53 -8.63 -4.00
C GLU A 16 -8.30 -7.53 -4.74
N GLU A 17 -8.10 -7.38 -6.05
CA GLU A 17 -8.69 -6.28 -6.85
C GLU A 17 -10.22 -6.31 -6.86
N GLU A 18 -10.79 -7.51 -6.84
CA GLU A 18 -12.22 -7.79 -6.87
C GLU A 18 -12.88 -7.70 -5.49
N SER A 19 -12.11 -7.52 -4.41
CA SER A 19 -12.64 -7.46 -3.03
C SER A 19 -13.50 -6.23 -2.73
N GLY A 20 -13.49 -5.24 -3.63
CA GLY A 20 -14.14 -3.95 -3.40
C GLY A 20 -13.42 -3.07 -2.39
N ASN A 21 -12.22 -3.46 -1.91
CA ASN A 21 -11.44 -2.72 -0.92
C ASN A 21 -10.08 -2.30 -1.46
N GLU A 22 -9.54 -1.23 -0.89
CA GLU A 22 -8.22 -0.67 -1.16
C GLU A 22 -7.41 -0.59 0.14
N GLY A 23 -6.09 -0.63 0.02
CA GLY A 23 -5.17 -0.43 1.13
C GLY A 23 -4.19 0.70 0.82
N TYR A 24 -3.81 1.44 1.85
CA TYR A 24 -2.91 2.58 1.72
C TYR A 24 -1.76 2.52 2.71
N ILE A 25 -0.63 3.08 2.30
CA ILE A 25 0.47 3.45 3.17
C ILE A 25 0.47 4.97 3.27
N GLY A 26 0.23 5.49 4.48
CA GLY A 26 0.29 6.92 4.77
C GLY A 26 1.66 7.30 5.31
N LEU A 27 2.31 8.30 4.72
CA LEU A 27 3.60 8.83 5.14
C LEU A 27 3.41 10.22 5.74
N ALA A 28 4.04 10.46 6.89
CA ALA A 28 4.11 11.80 7.45
C ALA A 28 4.92 12.71 6.51
N PRO A 29 4.54 14.00 6.37
CA PRO A 29 5.22 14.93 5.46
C PRO A 29 6.69 15.21 5.85
N ASP A 30 7.05 14.98 7.12
CA ASP A 30 8.43 15.06 7.60
C ASP A 30 9.26 13.79 7.32
N GLY A 31 8.64 12.73 6.78
CA GLY A 31 9.28 11.44 6.54
C GLY A 31 9.63 10.66 7.81
N GLY A 32 9.16 11.09 8.99
CA GLY A 32 9.55 10.48 10.27
C GLY A 32 8.70 9.28 10.68
N ARG A 33 7.48 9.15 10.12
CA ARG A 33 6.49 8.13 10.51
C ARG A 33 5.69 7.64 9.31
N TYR A 34 5.17 6.42 9.43
CA TYR A 34 4.16 5.88 8.52
C TYR A 34 3.03 5.20 9.31
N HIS A 35 1.91 4.96 8.63
CA HIS A 35 0.87 4.05 9.10
C HIS A 35 0.19 3.37 7.90
N VAL A 36 -0.62 2.36 8.19
CA VAL A 36 -1.38 1.60 7.19
C VAL A 36 -2.87 1.84 7.39
N VAL A 37 -3.58 2.12 6.29
CA VAL A 37 -5.05 2.28 6.29
C VAL A 37 -5.64 1.16 5.43
N VAL A 38 -6.33 0.21 6.07
CA VAL A 38 -6.85 -0.99 5.42
C VAL A 38 -7.88 -1.72 6.31
N PRO A 39 -8.97 -2.28 5.73
CA PRO A 39 -9.45 -2.06 4.37
C PRO A 39 -10.20 -0.73 4.26
N VAL A 40 -10.07 -0.05 3.11
CA VAL A 40 -10.92 1.09 2.74
C VAL A 40 -11.84 0.63 1.63
N ASP A 41 -13.15 0.68 1.87
CA ASP A 41 -14.14 0.37 0.84
C ASP A 41 -13.96 1.31 -0.37
N ARG A 42 -13.88 0.75 -1.58
CA ARG A 42 -13.59 1.49 -2.81
C ARG A 42 -14.68 2.49 -3.17
N GLN A 43 -15.94 2.26 -2.78
CA GLN A 43 -17.00 3.25 -2.95
C GLN A 43 -16.80 4.43 -1.99
N ILE A 44 -16.33 4.17 -0.76
CA ILE A 44 -15.93 5.21 0.18
C ILE A 44 -14.70 5.96 -0.34
N ALA A 45 -13.66 5.26 -0.81
CA ALA A 45 -12.45 5.86 -1.38
C ALA A 45 -12.74 6.76 -2.61
N ARG A 46 -13.72 6.38 -3.44
CA ARG A 46 -14.18 7.15 -4.60
C ARG A 46 -15.14 8.30 -4.24
N GLY A 47 -15.48 8.48 -2.96
CA GLY A 47 -16.34 9.57 -2.50
C GLY A 47 -17.84 9.36 -2.76
N VAL A 48 -18.29 8.11 -2.97
CA VAL A 48 -19.68 7.79 -3.32
C VAL A 48 -20.64 7.94 -2.12
N LYS A 49 -20.15 8.03 -0.88
CA LYS A 49 -20.97 8.48 0.26
C LYS A 49 -20.63 9.93 0.65
N ALA A 50 -21.53 10.83 0.24
CA ALA A 50 -21.84 12.11 0.88
C ALA A 50 -20.83 13.27 0.76
N GLY A 51 -20.29 13.58 -0.42
CA GLY A 51 -19.71 14.91 -0.69
C GLY A 51 -18.49 15.33 0.15
N LEU A 52 -17.91 14.39 0.91
CA LEU A 52 -16.83 14.59 1.87
C LEU A 52 -15.50 13.99 1.36
N ARG A 53 -15.26 14.01 0.05
CA ARG A 53 -13.93 13.66 -0.43
C ARG A 53 -12.98 14.73 0.10
N SER A 54 -12.05 14.35 0.96
CA SER A 54 -11.09 15.29 1.53
C SER A 54 -10.39 16.01 0.39
N SER A 55 -10.32 17.34 0.46
CA SER A 55 -9.71 18.17 -0.60
C SER A 55 -8.22 17.87 -0.80
N ASP A 56 -7.60 17.19 0.17
CA ASP A 56 -6.19 16.79 0.19
C ASP A 56 -5.99 15.30 -0.17
N GLU A 57 -7.02 14.62 -0.70
CA GLU A 57 -6.99 13.21 -1.09
C GLU A 57 -6.77 12.20 0.05
N THR A 58 -6.89 12.62 1.31
CA THR A 58 -6.79 11.73 2.48
C THR A 58 -7.88 10.64 2.43
N PRO A 59 -7.51 9.34 2.50
CA PRO A 59 -8.48 8.25 2.56
C PRO A 59 -9.20 8.23 3.90
N PHE A 60 -10.38 7.59 3.95
CA PHE A 60 -11.11 7.41 5.19
C PHE A 60 -10.26 6.60 6.21
N GLY A 61 -10.07 7.15 7.41
CA GLY A 61 -9.18 6.58 8.43
C GLY A 61 -7.73 7.07 8.35
N GLY A 62 -7.40 7.95 7.40
CA GLY A 62 -6.13 8.66 7.35
C GLY A 62 -6.11 9.93 8.20
N TYR A 63 -4.90 10.39 8.51
CA TYR A 63 -4.56 11.72 9.02
C TYR A 63 -4.46 12.77 7.90
N THR A 64 -5.11 13.91 8.09
CA THR A 64 -5.05 15.08 7.21
C THR A 64 -3.63 15.60 7.03
N GLY A 65 -3.28 16.04 5.81
CA GLY A 65 -1.96 16.59 5.48
C GLY A 65 -0.84 15.55 5.37
N TRP A 66 -1.15 14.26 5.47
CA TRP A 66 -0.21 13.17 5.17
C TRP A 66 -0.30 12.77 3.71
N HIS A 67 0.74 12.12 3.20
CA HIS A 67 0.75 11.60 1.84
C HIS A 67 0.31 10.15 1.82
N TYR A 68 -0.62 9.78 0.94
CA TYR A 68 -1.13 8.41 0.84
C TYR A 68 -0.77 7.76 -0.48
N PHE A 69 -0.07 6.64 -0.39
CA PHE A 69 0.15 5.75 -1.51
C PHE A 69 -0.93 4.67 -1.48
N CYS A 70 -1.82 4.66 -2.48
CA CYS A 70 -2.72 3.53 -2.71
C CYS A 70 -1.90 2.33 -3.17
N CYS A 71 -2.03 1.18 -2.51
CA CYS A 71 -1.43 -0.07 -2.95
C CYS A 71 -2.33 -0.74 -4.00
N PRO A 72 -1.90 -0.86 -5.27
CA PRO A 72 -2.60 -1.67 -6.25
C PRO A 72 -2.81 -3.10 -5.76
N GLY A 73 -4.01 -3.63 -6.02
CA GLY A 73 -4.37 -4.99 -5.65
C GLY A 73 -3.73 -6.04 -6.55
N PHE A 74 -3.96 -7.30 -6.23
CA PHE A 74 -3.59 -8.44 -7.07
C PHE A 74 -4.85 -9.12 -7.63
N PRO A 75 -4.79 -9.66 -8.87
CA PRO A 75 -5.93 -10.33 -9.48
C PRO A 75 -6.18 -11.69 -8.83
N ARG A 76 -7.44 -11.98 -8.52
CA ARG A 76 -7.84 -13.29 -8.00
C ARG A 76 -7.42 -14.43 -8.94
N PRO A 77 -6.85 -15.55 -8.44
CA PRO A 77 -6.69 -16.74 -9.25
C PRO A 77 -8.06 -17.32 -9.66
N ARG A 78 -8.10 -18.01 -10.81
CA ARG A 78 -9.35 -18.61 -11.34
C ARG A 78 -9.83 -19.75 -10.45
N ASP A 79 -8.89 -20.56 -10.01
CA ASP A 79 -9.13 -21.63 -9.05
C ASP A 79 -8.83 -21.10 -7.64
N PHE A 80 -9.56 -21.54 -6.62
CA PHE A 80 -9.33 -21.12 -5.23
C PHE A 80 -8.04 -21.75 -4.64
N ASP A 81 -6.92 -21.61 -5.34
CA ASP A 81 -5.60 -22.05 -4.90
C ASP A 81 -5.02 -21.00 -3.94
N ARG A 82 -4.92 -21.41 -2.67
CA ARG A 82 -4.36 -20.58 -1.59
C ARG A 82 -2.88 -20.24 -1.81
N ASP A 83 -2.09 -21.18 -2.29
CA ASP A 83 -0.66 -20.97 -2.50
C ASP A 83 -0.42 -20.05 -3.68
N GLU A 84 -1.20 -20.20 -4.75
CA GLU A 84 -1.15 -19.26 -5.87
C GLU A 84 -1.59 -17.85 -5.45
N THR A 85 -2.65 -17.74 -4.67
CA THR A 85 -3.13 -16.48 -4.09
C THR A 85 -2.01 -15.79 -3.30
N GLU A 86 -1.36 -16.51 -2.39
CA GLU A 86 -0.28 -15.97 -1.57
C GLU A 86 0.94 -15.56 -2.43
N ARG A 87 1.31 -16.36 -3.44
CA ARG A 87 2.39 -16.03 -4.38
C ARG A 87 2.09 -14.74 -5.14
N ARG A 88 0.87 -14.59 -5.68
CA ARG A 88 0.43 -13.39 -6.41
C ARG A 88 0.43 -12.16 -5.50
N ARG A 89 -0.12 -12.28 -4.29
CA ARG A 89 -0.13 -11.20 -3.29
C ARG A 89 1.29 -10.73 -2.95
N ARG A 90 2.21 -11.66 -2.67
CA ARG A 90 3.61 -11.33 -2.39
C ARG A 90 4.31 -10.66 -3.57
N ARG A 91 4.10 -11.16 -4.79
CA ARG A 91 4.64 -10.56 -6.01
C ARG A 91 4.14 -9.11 -6.16
N GLN A 92 2.84 -8.89 -5.96
CA GLN A 92 2.26 -7.56 -6.05
C GLN A 92 2.76 -6.63 -4.95
N ALA A 93 2.90 -7.11 -3.70
CA ALA A 93 3.45 -6.31 -2.61
C ALA A 93 4.90 -5.87 -2.88
N ARG A 94 5.72 -6.68 -3.57
CA ARG A 94 7.06 -6.27 -4.03
C ARG A 94 7.01 -5.20 -5.13
N ILE A 95 6.03 -5.25 -6.02
CA ILE A 95 5.82 -4.19 -7.01
C ILE A 95 5.39 -2.89 -6.30
N ASN A 96 4.47 -3.00 -5.34
CA ASN A 96 4.00 -1.88 -4.52
C ASN A 96 5.15 -1.27 -3.72
N ALA A 97 6.05 -2.07 -3.15
CA ALA A 97 7.28 -1.62 -2.49
C ALA A 97 8.13 -0.72 -3.40
N ARG A 98 8.44 -1.18 -4.62
CA ARG A 98 9.25 -0.40 -5.58
C ARG A 98 8.56 0.90 -5.99
N ARG A 99 7.24 0.85 -6.22
CA ARG A 99 6.43 2.03 -6.57
C ARG A 99 6.35 3.02 -5.42
N LEU A 100 6.15 2.55 -4.20
CA LEU A 100 6.13 3.37 -2.99
C LEU A 100 7.46 4.11 -2.81
N LYS A 101 8.60 3.43 -2.98
CA LYS A 101 9.93 4.07 -2.91
C LYS A 101 10.07 5.21 -3.93
N ALA A 102 9.72 4.95 -5.19
CA ALA A 102 9.79 5.98 -6.24
C ALA A 102 8.84 7.16 -5.95
N TRP A 103 7.58 6.86 -5.60
CA TRP A 103 6.57 7.87 -5.28
C TRP A 103 6.92 8.71 -4.04
N ALA A 104 7.56 8.11 -3.03
CA ALA A 104 8.03 8.82 -1.84
C ALA A 104 9.25 9.71 -2.15
N ALA A 105 10.17 9.25 -2.99
CA ALA A 105 11.34 10.01 -3.41
C ALA A 105 10.97 11.29 -4.16
N GLU A 106 9.92 11.27 -4.99
CA GLU A 106 9.35 12.46 -5.64
C GLU A 106 8.90 13.55 -4.64
N ARG A 107 8.67 13.16 -3.38
CA ARG A 107 8.26 14.03 -2.27
C ARG A 107 9.41 14.34 -1.30
N GLY A 108 10.63 13.94 -1.63
CA GLY A 108 11.79 14.11 -0.75
C GLY A 108 11.83 13.17 0.46
N ILE A 109 11.00 12.12 0.47
CA ILE A 109 10.96 11.12 1.54
C ILE A 109 11.72 9.88 1.09
N GLU A 110 12.85 9.62 1.73
CA GLU A 110 13.63 8.40 1.52
C GLU A 110 12.97 7.24 2.28
N VAL A 111 12.65 6.14 1.58
CA VAL A 111 11.96 4.97 2.15
C VAL A 111 12.79 3.71 1.95
N GLU A 112 12.91 2.90 2.99
CA GLU A 112 13.48 1.56 2.91
C GLU A 112 12.52 0.49 3.41
N ILE A 113 12.50 -0.68 2.75
CA ILE A 113 11.56 -1.76 3.07
C ILE A 113 12.27 -2.87 3.83
N LEU A 114 11.84 -3.10 5.08
CA LEU A 114 12.36 -4.15 5.95
C LEU A 114 11.65 -5.48 5.70
N GLY A 115 12.38 -6.60 5.82
CA GLY A 115 11.79 -7.94 5.78
C GLY A 115 11.24 -8.38 4.41
N SER A 116 11.55 -7.66 3.33
CA SER A 116 11.11 -7.98 1.96
C SER A 116 11.68 -9.29 1.40
N GLY A 117 12.71 -9.85 2.06
CA GLY A 117 13.11 -11.25 1.95
C GLY A 117 13.32 -11.71 0.51
N GLU A 118 14.22 -11.05 -0.21
CA GLU A 118 15.05 -11.70 -1.23
C GLU A 118 16.49 -11.51 -0.78
N LYS A 119 17.04 -12.47 -0.01
CA LYS A 119 18.47 -12.73 -0.20
C LYS A 119 18.58 -13.17 -1.65
N GLU A 120 19.20 -12.36 -2.49
CA GLU A 120 19.63 -12.78 -3.82
C GLU A 120 20.31 -14.15 -3.66
N ARG A 121 19.64 -15.22 -4.12
CA ARG A 121 20.33 -16.47 -4.39
C ARG A 121 21.18 -16.17 -5.62
N ILE A 122 22.39 -15.71 -5.37
CA ILE A 122 23.51 -15.90 -6.28
C ILE A 122 23.67 -17.42 -6.38
N GLY A 123 23.12 -17.97 -7.46
CA GLY A 123 23.42 -19.32 -7.95
C GLY A 123 24.53 -19.24 -8.97
#